data_AF-A0A3A3FWQ2-F1
#
_entry.id   AF-A0A3A3FWQ2-F1
#
_cell.length_a   1.000
_cell.length_b   1.000
_cell.length_c   1.000
_cell.angle_alpha   90.00
_cell.angle_beta   90.00
_cell.angle_gamma   90.00
#
_symmetry.space_group_name_H-M   'P 1'
#
loop_
_entity.id
_entity.type
_entity.pdbx_description
1 polymer ?
#
loop_
_entity_poly.entity_id
_entity_poly.type
_entity_poly.pdbx_seq_one_letter_code
_entity_poly.pdbx_strand_id
1 'polypeptide(L)'
;MVQIAYNRLAEALKQLPEEDEPNTHRHLMTCAVHDAWSIIDSADRLRGLVSRSTLLNQIEKAKQKFISNADPIRKLRNTLQHIDTLIPNHAGAEWPVWGFLRWFCWKEFPHTGISCQLLAGGHVTKRPFNIGGPHPECSGENLSDVFLSNKGIEVSLRDIKNCVEALSIEVESLIEKLAAERGLSQTRFADVFISAHVDFRKK
;
A
#
# COMPACT_ATOMS: atom_id res chain seq x y z
N MET A 1 -3.98 6.06 -7.44
CA MET A 1 -3.45 4.68 -7.48
C MET A 1 -3.13 4.11 -6.11
N VAL A 2 -2.26 4.72 -5.30
CA VAL A 2 -1.91 4.21 -3.95
C VAL A 2 -3.16 4.00 -3.09
N GLN A 3 -4.07 4.97 -3.05
CA GLN A 3 -5.31 4.87 -2.27
C GLN A 3 -6.20 3.69 -2.68
N ILE A 4 -6.40 3.52 -3.99
CA ILE A 4 -7.20 2.42 -4.55
C ILE A 4 -6.58 1.06 -4.19
N ALA A 5 -5.26 0.93 -4.34
CA ALA A 5 -4.55 -0.29 -4.00
C ALA A 5 -4.61 -0.59 -2.49
N TYR A 6 -4.47 0.43 -1.64
CA TYR A 6 -4.60 0.26 -0.19
C TYR A 6 -5.99 -0.20 0.24
N ASN A 7 -7.05 0.38 -0.34
CA ASN A 7 -8.42 -0.02 0.00
C ASN A 7 -8.70 -1.47 -0.38
N ARG A 8 -8.31 -1.87 -1.61
CA ARG A 8 -8.44 -3.26 -2.06
C ARG A 8 -7.60 -4.23 -1.22
N LEU A 9 -6.39 -3.83 -0.85
CA LEU A 9 -5.54 -4.59 0.07
C LEU A 9 -6.24 -4.78 1.42
N ALA A 10 -6.72 -3.69 2.02
CA ALA A 10 -7.38 -3.74 3.32
C ALA A 10 -8.64 -4.62 3.30
N GLU A 11 -9.43 -4.57 2.24
CA GLU A 11 -10.58 -5.45 2.04
C GLU A 11 -10.18 -6.92 1.96
N ALA A 12 -9.14 -7.25 1.18
CA ALA A 12 -8.64 -8.62 1.07
C ALA A 12 -8.07 -9.14 2.41
N LEU A 13 -7.29 -8.32 3.12
CA LEU A 13 -6.69 -8.68 4.41
C LEU A 13 -7.71 -8.88 5.54
N LYS A 14 -8.84 -8.16 5.50
CA LYS A 14 -9.95 -8.35 6.44
C LYS A 14 -10.67 -9.68 6.24
N GLN A 15 -10.76 -10.15 4.99
CA GLN A 15 -11.47 -11.39 4.64
C GLN A 15 -10.61 -12.64 4.86
N LEU A 16 -9.30 -12.55 4.60
CA LEU A 16 -8.38 -13.69 4.66
C LEU A 16 -8.46 -14.57 5.93
N PRO A 17 -8.58 -14.03 7.16
CA PRO A 17 -8.57 -14.85 8.37
C PRO A 17 -9.79 -15.76 8.54
N GLU A 18 -10.91 -15.44 7.89
CA GLU A 18 -12.17 -16.17 7.99
C GLU A 18 -12.51 -16.92 6.68
N GLU A 19 -11.63 -16.88 5.67
CA GLU A 19 -11.85 -17.53 4.39
C GLU A 19 -11.34 -18.97 4.39
N ASP A 20 -12.28 -19.92 4.35
CA ASP A 20 -12.03 -21.36 4.36
C ASP A 20 -11.95 -21.98 2.95
N GLU A 21 -12.51 -21.35 1.92
CA GLU A 21 -12.53 -21.92 0.58
C GLU A 21 -11.14 -21.77 -0.09
N PRO A 22 -10.46 -22.87 -0.45
CA PRO A 22 -9.04 -22.81 -0.85
C PRO A 22 -8.74 -21.92 -2.06
N ASN A 23 -9.64 -21.85 -3.05
CA ASN A 23 -9.39 -21.06 -4.26
C ASN A 23 -9.56 -19.56 -3.99
N THR A 24 -10.57 -19.20 -3.21
CA THR A 24 -10.88 -17.84 -2.76
C THR A 24 -9.79 -17.35 -1.83
N HIS A 25 -9.36 -18.18 -0.88
CA HIS A 25 -8.22 -17.90 -0.02
C HIS A 25 -6.97 -17.59 -0.85
N ARG A 26 -6.62 -18.44 -1.82
CA ARG A 26 -5.47 -18.21 -2.72
C ARG A 26 -5.63 -16.93 -3.56
N HIS A 27 -6.84 -16.66 -4.04
CA HIS A 27 -7.13 -15.45 -4.80
C HIS A 27 -6.92 -14.20 -3.96
N LEU A 28 -7.47 -14.15 -2.74
CA LEU A 28 -7.30 -13.05 -1.80
C LEU A 28 -5.82 -12.84 -1.44
N MET A 29 -5.06 -13.92 -1.20
CA MET A 29 -3.61 -13.84 -0.97
C MET A 29 -2.89 -13.19 -2.15
N THR A 30 -3.23 -13.60 -3.38
CA THR A 30 -2.61 -13.08 -4.61
C THR A 30 -2.92 -11.59 -4.78
N CYS A 31 -4.19 -11.21 -4.58
CA CYS A 31 -4.63 -9.82 -4.63
C CYS A 31 -3.92 -8.96 -3.57
N ALA A 32 -3.81 -9.45 -2.33
CA ALA A 32 -3.13 -8.75 -1.25
C ALA A 32 -1.64 -8.49 -1.58
N VAL A 33 -0.91 -9.51 -2.05
CA VAL A 33 0.49 -9.35 -2.43
C VAL A 33 0.63 -8.36 -3.59
N HIS A 34 -0.20 -8.49 -4.62
CA HIS A 34 -0.20 -7.61 -5.77
C HIS A 34 -0.45 -6.15 -5.38
N ASP A 35 -1.46 -5.90 -4.54
CA ASP A 35 -1.88 -4.56 -4.16
C ASP A 35 -0.86 -3.91 -3.22
N ALA A 36 -0.24 -4.69 -2.32
CA ALA A 36 0.89 -4.22 -1.51
C ALA A 36 2.07 -3.74 -2.38
N TRP A 37 2.50 -4.55 -3.36
CA TRP A 37 3.59 -4.15 -4.26
C TRP A 37 3.18 -3.01 -5.20
N SER A 38 1.90 -2.93 -5.59
CA SER A 38 1.37 -1.80 -6.36
C SER A 38 1.47 -0.48 -5.60
N ILE A 39 1.29 -0.48 -4.28
CA ILE A 39 1.51 0.70 -3.41
C ILE A 39 2.99 1.11 -3.46
N ILE A 40 3.90 0.16 -3.24
CA ILE A 40 5.36 0.38 -3.26
C ILE A 40 5.79 0.98 -4.60
N ASP A 41 5.41 0.37 -5.72
CA ASP A 41 5.80 0.83 -7.05
C ASP A 41 5.21 2.20 -7.39
N SER A 42 3.93 2.43 -7.05
CA SER A 42 3.28 3.71 -7.30
C SER A 42 3.93 4.83 -6.48
N ALA A 43 4.24 4.57 -5.21
CA ALA A 43 4.88 5.54 -4.34
C ALA A 43 6.32 5.85 -4.75
N ASP A 44 7.14 4.86 -5.13
CA ASP A 44 8.50 5.12 -5.61
C ASP A 44 8.52 5.88 -6.95
N ARG A 45 7.58 5.58 -7.87
CA ARG A 45 7.40 6.37 -9.11
C ARG A 45 7.04 7.82 -8.78
N LEU A 46 6.08 8.04 -7.88
CA LEU A 46 5.70 9.38 -7.44
C LEU A 46 6.88 10.11 -6.78
N ARG A 47 7.64 9.43 -5.92
CA ARG A 47 8.88 9.96 -5.31
C ARG A 47 9.86 10.45 -6.38
N GLY A 48 10.05 9.68 -7.44
CA GLY A 48 10.91 10.04 -8.57
C GLY A 48 10.44 11.27 -9.36
N LEU A 49 9.12 11.49 -9.48
CA LEU A 49 8.53 12.68 -10.11
C LEU A 49 8.66 13.91 -9.19
N VAL A 50 8.28 13.75 -7.93
CA VAL A 50 8.28 14.80 -6.92
C VAL A 50 9.70 15.34 -6.68
N SER A 51 10.69 14.46 -6.64
CA SER A 51 12.10 14.84 -6.46
C SER A 51 12.66 15.71 -7.59
N ARG A 52 12.07 15.62 -8.80
CA ARG A 52 12.55 16.33 -10.00
C ARG A 52 11.71 17.55 -10.36
N SER A 53 10.55 17.72 -9.74
CA SER A 53 9.64 18.80 -10.08
C SER A 53 10.03 20.10 -9.37
N THR A 54 10.46 21.10 -10.15
CA THR A 54 10.73 22.46 -9.64
C THR A 54 9.45 23.18 -9.22
N LEU A 55 8.31 22.83 -9.82
CA LEU A 55 7.00 23.39 -9.49
C LEU A 55 6.64 23.14 -8.02
N LEU A 56 7.01 21.96 -7.50
CA LEU A 56 6.67 21.55 -6.14
C LEU A 56 7.57 22.17 -5.06
N ASN A 57 8.53 23.02 -5.44
CA ASN A 57 9.32 23.79 -4.47
C ASN A 57 8.45 24.79 -3.67
N GLN A 58 7.26 25.14 -4.17
CA GLN A 58 6.29 25.96 -3.43
C GLN A 58 5.66 25.21 -2.24
N ILE A 59 5.68 23.87 -2.27
CA ILE A 59 5.14 22.99 -1.22
C ILE A 59 6.27 22.16 -0.57
N GLU A 60 7.45 22.77 -0.39
CA GLU A 60 8.69 22.08 -0.02
C GLU A 60 8.56 21.23 1.26
N LYS A 61 7.80 21.69 2.25
CA LYS A 61 7.56 20.92 3.50
C LYS A 61 6.85 19.59 3.23
N ALA A 62 5.78 19.61 2.43
CA ALA A 62 5.02 18.41 2.08
C ALA A 62 5.85 17.48 1.19
N LYS A 63 6.58 18.07 0.22
CA LYS A 63 7.53 17.36 -0.63
C LYS A 63 8.61 16.63 0.18
N GLN A 64 9.27 17.29 1.12
CA GLN A 64 10.31 16.68 1.95
C GLN A 64 9.76 15.59 2.86
N LYS A 65 8.59 15.83 3.47
CA LYS A 65 7.90 14.81 4.29
C LYS A 65 7.54 13.57 3.46
N PHE A 66 7.06 13.73 2.24
CA PHE A 66 6.77 12.59 1.37
C PHE A 66 8.05 11.84 0.97
N ILE A 67 9.10 12.57 0.56
CA ILE A 67 10.38 11.95 0.15
C ILE A 67 10.98 11.14 1.29
N SER A 68 11.04 11.69 2.51
CA SER A 68 11.61 10.98 3.66
C SER A 68 10.85 9.69 4.01
N ASN A 69 9.52 9.71 3.93
CA ASN A 69 8.69 8.53 4.16
C ASN A 69 8.77 7.51 3.01
N ALA A 70 9.07 7.96 1.79
CA ALA A 70 9.20 7.08 0.63
C ALA A 70 10.61 6.47 0.45
N ASP A 71 11.60 6.89 1.24
CA ASP A 71 12.97 6.34 1.15
C ASP A 71 13.07 4.84 1.47
N PRO A 72 12.41 4.31 2.54
CA PRO A 72 12.36 2.88 2.80
C PRO A 72 11.76 2.06 1.65
N ILE A 73 10.78 2.61 0.93
CA ILE A 73 10.15 1.98 -0.24
C ILE A 73 11.18 1.67 -1.31
N ARG A 74 12.08 2.63 -1.61
CA ARG A 74 13.14 2.43 -2.60
C ARG A 74 14.09 1.31 -2.19
N LYS A 75 14.46 1.25 -0.91
CA LYS A 75 15.32 0.16 -0.40
C LYS A 75 14.62 -1.18 -0.56
N LEU A 76 13.33 -1.25 -0.20
CA LEU A 76 12.52 -2.46 -0.35
C LEU A 76 12.44 -2.90 -1.82
N ARG A 77 12.19 -1.97 -2.75
CA ARG A 77 12.16 -2.24 -4.19
C ARG A 77 13.51 -2.75 -4.72
N ASN A 78 14.60 -2.15 -4.28
CA ASN A 78 15.95 -2.57 -4.67
C ASN A 78 16.24 -4.02 -4.24
N THR A 79 15.67 -4.52 -3.14
CA THR A 79 15.86 -5.93 -2.75
C THR A 79 15.33 -6.91 -3.80
N LEU A 80 14.26 -6.55 -4.52
CA LEU A 80 13.72 -7.37 -5.60
C LEU A 80 14.49 -7.20 -6.92
N GLN A 81 15.02 -6.00 -7.18
CA GLN A 81 15.81 -5.76 -8.41
C GLN A 81 17.07 -6.62 -8.48
N HIS A 82 17.59 -7.04 -7.33
CA HIS A 82 18.77 -7.91 -7.23
C HIS A 82 18.41 -9.37 -6.94
N ILE A 83 17.16 -9.78 -7.17
CA ILE A 83 16.68 -11.13 -6.86
C ILE A 83 17.49 -12.23 -7.55
N ASP A 84 17.92 -12.01 -8.78
CA ASP A 84 18.73 -12.91 -9.60
C ASP A 84 20.04 -13.29 -8.90
N THR A 85 20.70 -12.32 -8.27
CA THR A 85 21.93 -12.53 -7.49
C THR A 85 21.68 -13.21 -6.14
N LEU A 86 20.42 -13.20 -5.67
CA LEU A 86 20.03 -13.68 -4.35
C LEU A 86 19.48 -15.11 -4.36
N ILE A 87 18.85 -15.54 -5.46
CA ILE A 87 18.26 -16.88 -5.58
C ILE A 87 19.25 -18.01 -5.22
N PRO A 88 20.50 -18.04 -5.74
CA PRO A 88 21.43 -19.13 -5.44
C PRO A 88 21.76 -19.23 -3.94
N ASN A 89 21.84 -18.09 -3.26
CA ASN A 89 22.20 -18.01 -1.83
C ASN A 89 21.03 -18.36 -0.89
N HIS A 90 19.81 -18.43 -1.42
CA HIS A 90 18.60 -18.64 -0.63
C HIS A 90 17.79 -19.87 -1.04
N ALA A 91 18.25 -20.64 -2.05
CA ALA A 91 17.58 -21.86 -2.49
C ALA A 91 17.41 -22.93 -1.39
N GLY A 92 18.16 -22.83 -0.29
CA GLY A 92 18.05 -23.71 0.89
C GLY A 92 17.54 -23.05 2.17
N ALA A 93 17.13 -21.78 2.14
CA ALA A 93 16.68 -21.02 3.30
C ALA A 93 15.20 -20.66 3.20
N GLU A 94 14.52 -20.51 4.35
CA GLU A 94 13.18 -19.95 4.39
C GLU A 94 13.23 -18.49 4.00
N TRP A 95 12.87 -18.22 2.74
CA TRP A 95 12.98 -16.88 2.20
C TRP A 95 11.69 -16.49 1.49
N PRO A 96 10.89 -15.58 2.07
CA PRO A 96 9.78 -15.00 1.37
C PRO A 96 10.33 -14.01 0.33
N VAL A 97 10.47 -14.48 -0.91
CA VAL A 97 11.05 -13.72 -2.03
C VAL A 97 10.42 -12.34 -2.16
N TRP A 98 9.09 -12.26 -2.06
CA TRP A 98 8.32 -11.01 -2.18
C TRP A 98 8.10 -10.31 -0.83
N GLY A 99 8.79 -10.76 0.21
CA GLY A 99 8.58 -10.29 1.59
C GLY A 99 7.34 -10.89 2.24
N PHE A 100 7.00 -10.37 3.41
CA PHE A 100 5.82 -10.78 4.16
C PHE A 100 4.98 -9.58 4.57
N LEU A 101 3.67 -9.76 4.49
CA LEU A 101 2.69 -8.82 5.03
C LEU A 101 2.39 -9.20 6.48
N ARG A 102 2.23 -8.19 7.34
CA ARG A 102 1.73 -8.35 8.70
C ARG A 102 0.63 -7.35 8.98
N TRP A 103 -0.40 -7.82 9.66
CA TRP A 103 -1.52 -7.01 10.12
C TRP A 103 -2.18 -7.69 11.32
N PHE A 104 -3.07 -6.97 11.97
CA PHE A 104 -3.92 -7.46 13.03
C PHE A 104 -5.38 -7.15 12.69
N CYS A 105 -6.25 -8.14 12.86
CA CYS A 105 -7.69 -7.98 12.68
C CYS A 105 -8.39 -8.07 14.03
N TRP A 106 -9.17 -7.05 14.39
CA TRP A 106 -10.04 -7.13 15.57
C TRP A 106 -11.25 -8.01 15.28
N LYS A 107 -11.55 -8.93 16.21
CA LYS A 107 -12.83 -9.65 16.26
C LYS A 107 -13.81 -8.92 17.17
N GLU A 108 -13.33 -8.51 18.32
CA GLU A 108 -14.06 -7.73 19.31
C GLU A 108 -13.11 -6.71 19.94
N PHE A 109 -13.21 -5.44 19.57
CA PHE A 109 -12.37 -4.39 20.14
C PHE A 109 -12.79 -4.07 21.59
N PRO A 110 -11.86 -3.87 22.54
CA PRO A 110 -10.41 -4.04 22.47
C PRO A 110 -9.92 -5.42 22.99
N HIS A 111 -10.79 -6.43 23.01
CA HIS A 111 -10.60 -7.68 23.76
C HIS A 111 -9.98 -8.81 22.95
N THR A 112 -10.45 -9.06 21.73
CA THR A 112 -10.05 -10.22 20.93
C THR A 112 -9.73 -9.84 19.49
N GLY A 113 -8.69 -10.45 18.93
CA GLY A 113 -8.30 -10.28 17.54
C GLY A 113 -7.30 -11.33 17.09
N ILE A 114 -6.94 -11.29 15.81
CA ILE A 114 -6.04 -12.23 15.16
C ILE A 114 -4.82 -11.48 14.61
N SER A 115 -3.63 -11.88 15.05
CA SER A 115 -2.39 -11.46 14.40
C SER A 115 -2.16 -12.32 13.17
N CYS A 116 -2.00 -11.68 12.02
CA CYS A 116 -1.93 -12.34 10.73
C CYS A 116 -0.58 -12.05 10.06
N GLN A 117 -0.08 -13.06 9.34
CA GLN A 117 1.11 -12.93 8.51
C GLN A 117 0.89 -13.68 7.19
N LEU A 118 1.31 -13.05 6.09
CA LEU A 118 1.29 -13.66 4.77
C LEU A 118 2.71 -13.63 4.19
N LEU A 119 3.27 -14.81 3.94
CA LEU A 119 4.58 -14.97 3.34
C LEU A 119 4.43 -15.19 1.83
N ALA A 120 5.05 -14.34 1.02
CA ALA A 120 4.87 -14.37 -0.43
C ALA A 120 6.11 -14.90 -1.16
N GLY A 121 5.91 -15.95 -1.97
CA GLY A 121 6.94 -16.54 -2.84
C GLY A 121 8.05 -17.29 -2.10
N GLY A 122 7.80 -17.80 -0.89
CA GLY A 122 8.78 -18.56 -0.12
C GLY A 122 8.45 -20.04 0.00
N HIS A 123 9.49 -20.84 0.28
CA HIS A 123 9.35 -22.20 0.79
C HIS A 123 9.50 -22.14 2.31
N VAL A 124 8.48 -22.60 3.05
CA VAL A 124 8.49 -22.61 4.52
C VAL A 124 8.77 -24.03 4.97
N THR A 125 9.90 -24.27 5.66
CA THR A 125 10.35 -25.61 6.10
C THR A 125 10.11 -25.87 7.59
N LYS A 126 9.83 -24.83 8.37
CA LYS A 126 9.66 -24.75 9.82
C LYS A 126 8.63 -23.66 10.11
N ARG A 127 7.97 -23.73 11.28
CA ARG A 127 6.94 -22.75 11.66
C ARG A 127 7.52 -21.32 11.61
N PRO A 128 6.75 -20.36 11.08
CA PRO A 128 7.21 -18.99 10.92
C PRO A 128 7.62 -18.38 12.26
N PHE A 129 8.66 -17.54 12.18
CA PHE A 129 9.30 -16.81 13.27
C PHE A 129 8.28 -16.10 14.18
N ASN A 130 8.54 -16.09 15.49
CA ASN A 130 7.91 -15.17 16.44
C ASN A 130 8.36 -13.74 16.10
N ILE A 131 7.67 -13.11 15.16
CA ILE A 131 7.85 -11.69 14.88
C ILE A 131 6.80 -10.99 15.74
N GLY A 132 7.24 -10.13 16.66
CA GLY A 132 6.35 -9.30 17.48
C GLY A 132 5.22 -8.76 16.61
N GLY A 133 3.98 -9.04 17.02
CA GLY A 133 2.80 -8.63 16.27
C GLY A 133 2.77 -7.11 16.16
N PRO A 134 2.18 -6.55 15.09
CA PRO A 134 1.86 -5.12 15.09
C PRO A 134 1.08 -4.83 16.37
N HIS A 135 1.51 -3.80 17.11
CA HIS A 135 0.77 -3.40 18.29
C HIS A 135 -0.61 -2.98 17.82
N PRO A 136 -1.70 -3.47 18.42
CA PRO A 136 -3.02 -2.95 18.14
C PRO A 136 -3.02 -1.46 18.52
N GLU A 137 -2.88 -0.57 17.55
CA GLU A 137 -3.17 0.84 17.79
C GLU A 137 -4.65 0.96 18.17
N CYS A 138 -4.95 1.87 19.10
CA CYS A 138 -6.26 2.03 19.74
C CYS A 138 -7.39 2.53 18.83
N SER A 139 -7.29 2.39 17.51
CA SER A 139 -8.35 2.78 16.60
C SER A 139 -9.35 1.63 16.49
N GLY A 140 -10.64 1.89 16.68
CA GLY A 140 -11.72 0.92 16.53
C GLY A 140 -11.94 0.44 15.08
N GLU A 141 -10.93 0.56 14.22
CA GLU A 141 -10.95 0.00 12.88
C GLU A 141 -10.65 -1.50 12.93
N ASN A 142 -11.41 -2.31 12.19
CA ASN A 142 -11.23 -3.77 12.19
C ASN A 142 -9.87 -4.27 11.65
N LEU A 143 -9.02 -3.38 11.10
CA LEU A 143 -7.71 -3.71 10.55
C LEU A 143 -6.68 -2.71 11.09
N SER A 144 -5.62 -3.21 11.71
CA SER A 144 -4.49 -2.40 12.17
C SER A 144 -3.70 -1.80 11.00
N ASP A 145 -2.54 -1.23 11.32
CA ASP A 145 -1.53 -0.99 10.31
C ASP A 145 -1.09 -2.26 9.60
N VAL A 146 -0.86 -2.11 8.30
CA VAL A 146 -0.39 -3.16 7.40
C VAL A 146 1.07 -2.88 7.06
N PHE A 147 1.94 -3.79 7.45
CA PHE A 147 3.37 -3.69 7.21
C PHE A 147 3.80 -4.66 6.12
N LEU A 148 4.61 -4.18 5.17
CA LEU A 148 5.35 -5.02 4.24
C LEU A 148 6.83 -5.03 4.66
N SER A 149 7.38 -6.22 4.84
CA SER A 149 8.76 -6.41 5.29
C SER A 149 9.55 -7.32 4.36
N ASN A 150 10.80 -6.96 4.07
CA ASN A 150 11.77 -7.82 3.39
C ASN A 150 13.21 -7.46 3.82
N LYS A 151 14.03 -8.47 4.13
CA LYS A 151 15.46 -8.31 4.55
C LYS A 151 15.69 -7.21 5.61
N GLY A 152 14.85 -7.17 6.64
CA GLY A 152 14.97 -6.19 7.74
C GLY A 152 14.51 -4.77 7.40
N ILE A 153 14.03 -4.54 6.17
CA ILE A 153 13.32 -3.32 5.79
C ILE A 153 11.84 -3.56 6.07
N GLU A 154 11.19 -2.59 6.69
CA GLU A 154 9.79 -2.61 7.03
C GLU A 154 9.15 -1.29 6.61
N VAL A 155 7.96 -1.36 6.01
CA VAL A 155 7.23 -0.20 5.51
C VAL A 155 5.77 -0.34 5.94
N SER A 156 5.24 0.67 6.64
CA SER A 156 3.80 0.81 6.88
C SER A 156 3.11 1.28 5.60
N LEU A 157 2.26 0.43 5.03
CA LEU A 157 1.52 0.75 3.81
C LEU A 157 0.45 1.82 4.05
N ARG A 158 -0.07 1.90 5.28
CA ARG A 158 -1.00 2.96 5.70
C ARG A 158 -0.30 4.32 5.70
N ASP A 159 0.90 4.39 6.27
CA ASP A 159 1.66 5.65 6.32
C ASP A 159 2.01 6.16 4.93
N ILE A 160 2.40 5.25 4.03
CA ILE A 160 2.63 5.62 2.62
C ILE A 160 1.35 6.18 2.00
N LYS A 161 0.22 5.52 2.19
CA LYS A 161 -1.08 5.98 1.70
C LYS A 161 -1.43 7.36 2.26
N ASN A 162 -1.30 7.58 3.57
CA ASN A 162 -1.56 8.86 4.22
C ASN A 162 -0.60 9.97 3.74
N CYS A 163 0.68 9.66 3.51
CA CYS A 163 1.66 10.61 3.00
C CYS A 163 1.36 11.01 1.54
N VAL A 164 0.92 10.06 0.72
CA VAL A 164 0.52 10.33 -0.66
C VAL A 164 -0.74 11.19 -0.70
N GLU A 165 -1.74 10.89 0.13
CA GLU A 165 -2.95 11.72 0.25
C GLU A 165 -2.62 13.16 0.67
N ALA A 166 -1.79 13.33 1.72
CA ALA A 166 -1.38 14.65 2.17
C ALA A 166 -0.63 15.43 1.09
N LEU A 167 0.24 14.76 0.32
CA LEU A 167 0.92 15.41 -0.80
C LEU A 167 -0.07 15.79 -1.92
N SER A 168 -1.03 14.93 -2.24
CA SER A 168 -2.02 15.22 -3.29
C SER A 168 -2.83 16.48 -2.97
N ILE A 169 -3.28 16.63 -1.73
CA ILE A 169 -4.02 17.83 -1.27
C ILE A 169 -3.22 19.12 -1.51
N GLU A 170 -1.93 19.10 -1.19
CA GLU A 170 -1.03 20.25 -1.37
C GLU A 170 -0.77 20.54 -2.86
N VAL A 171 -0.63 19.48 -3.67
CA VAL A 171 -0.48 19.61 -5.14
C VAL A 171 -1.74 20.18 -5.77
N GLU A 172 -2.92 19.68 -5.39
CA GLU A 172 -4.22 20.18 -5.87
C GLU A 172 -4.40 21.65 -5.50
N SER A 173 -4.13 22.01 -4.24
CA SER A 173 -4.19 23.40 -3.77
C SER A 173 -3.24 24.33 -4.55
N LEU A 174 -2.03 23.85 -4.87
CA LEU A 174 -1.08 24.59 -5.69
C LEU A 174 -1.58 24.78 -7.12
N ILE A 175 -2.16 23.74 -7.73
CA ILE A 175 -2.69 23.81 -9.09
C ILE A 175 -3.88 24.77 -9.14
N GLU A 176 -4.80 24.71 -8.18
CA GLU A 176 -5.94 25.62 -8.08
C GLU A 176 -5.49 27.08 -7.97
N LYS A 177 -4.49 27.36 -7.14
CA LYS A 177 -3.88 28.70 -7.03
C LYS A 177 -3.32 29.18 -8.38
N LEU A 178 -2.54 28.35 -9.05
CA LEU A 178 -1.93 28.68 -10.35
C LEU A 178 -2.98 28.84 -11.46
N ALA A 179 -4.07 28.09 -11.41
CA ALA A 179 -5.19 28.23 -12.34
C ALA A 179 -5.92 29.56 -12.13
N ALA A 180 -6.19 29.92 -10.88
CA ALA A 180 -6.82 31.19 -10.51
C ALA A 180 -5.96 32.40 -10.95
N GLU A 181 -4.64 32.36 -10.74
CA GLU A 181 -3.70 33.40 -11.20
C GLU A 181 -3.72 33.58 -12.73
N ARG A 182 -4.14 32.56 -13.48
CA ARG A 182 -4.26 32.59 -14.95
C ARG A 182 -5.67 32.92 -15.44
N GLY A 183 -6.59 33.25 -14.54
CA GLY A 183 -7.98 33.54 -14.89
C GLY A 183 -8.76 32.32 -15.41
N LEU A 184 -8.27 31.10 -15.15
CA LEU A 184 -9.02 29.88 -15.44
C LEU A 184 -10.12 29.73 -14.38
N SER A 185 -11.38 29.59 -14.81
CA SER A 185 -12.52 29.33 -13.91
C SER A 185 -12.33 28.02 -13.15
N GLN A 186 -12.99 27.87 -11.99
CA GLN A 186 -12.86 26.72 -11.06
C GLN A 186 -12.76 25.37 -11.80
N THR A 187 -11.53 24.92 -12.03
CA THR A 187 -11.26 23.57 -12.52
C THR A 187 -11.42 22.63 -11.35
N ARG A 188 -12.57 21.94 -11.28
CA ARG A 188 -12.73 20.81 -10.37
C ARG A 188 -11.91 19.65 -10.91
N PHE A 189 -10.80 19.32 -10.27
CA PHE A 189 -10.04 18.10 -10.54
C PHE A 189 -10.75 16.95 -9.84
N ALA A 190 -11.67 16.28 -10.54
CA ALA A 190 -12.44 15.18 -9.96
C ALA A 190 -12.23 13.89 -10.75
N ASP A 191 -12.10 12.78 -10.02
CA ASP A 191 -12.40 11.45 -10.54
C ASP A 191 -13.91 11.40 -10.86
N VAL A 192 -14.27 11.27 -12.13
CA VAL A 192 -15.68 11.26 -12.56
C VAL A 192 -16.16 9.82 -12.71
N PHE A 193 -17.12 9.43 -11.87
CA PHE A 193 -17.90 8.20 -12.08
C PHE A 193 -19.18 8.54 -12.85
N ILE A 194 -19.39 7.89 -13.99
CA ILE A 194 -20.58 8.06 -14.82
C ILE A 194 -21.32 6.72 -14.86
N SER A 195 -22.57 6.71 -14.43
CA SER A 195 -23.49 5.59 -14.63
C SER A 195 -24.66 6.02 -15.50
N ALA A 196 -25.11 5.12 -16.37
CA ALA A 196 -26.31 5.30 -17.19
C ALA A 196 -27.21 4.07 -17.05
N HIS A 197 -28.48 4.30 -16.74
CA HIS A 197 -29.50 3.25 -16.75
C HIS A 197 -30.00 3.07 -18.18
N VAL A 198 -29.83 1.86 -18.73
CA VAL A 198 -30.34 1.50 -20.06
C VAL A 198 -31.55 0.59 -19.90
N ASP A 199 -32.72 1.05 -20.34
CA ASP A 199 -33.94 0.23 -20.41
C ASP A 199 -34.09 -0.37 -21.82
N PHE A 200 -33.86 -1.68 -21.93
CA PHE A 200 -33.96 -2.41 -23.20
C PHE A 200 -35.40 -2.78 -23.60
N ARG A 201 -36.42 -2.44 -22.79
CA ARG A 201 -37.83 -2.77 -23.05
C ARG A 201 -38.55 -1.80 -23.98
N LYS A 202 -37.90 -0.71 -24.38
CA LYS A 202 -38.40 0.20 -25.42
C LYS A 202 -37.68 -0.11 -26.74
N LYS A 203 -38.15 -1.14 -27.44
CA LYS A 203 -37.91 -1.33 -28.88
C LYS A 203 -39.20 -1.09 -29.63
#